data_AF-A0A377ALU5-F1
#
_entry.id   AF-A0A377ALU5-F1
#
_cell.length_a   1.000
_cell.length_b   1.000
_cell.length_c   1.000
_cell.angle_alpha   90.00
_cell.angle_beta   90.00
_cell.angle_gamma   90.00
#
_symmetry.space_group_name_H-M   'P 1'
#
loop_
_entity.id
_entity.type
_entity.pdbx_description
1 polymer ?
#
loop_
_entity_poly.entity_id
_entity_poly.type
_entity_poly.pdbx_seq_one_letter_code
_entity_poly.pdbx_strand_id
1 'polypeptide(L)' 'MVYGIIGMINFAHGEVYMIGSYVSFMIIAALMMMGIDTGWLLVAAGFVGAIVIASAYGWSIERVPIARCVTLSA' A
#
# COMPACT_ATOMS: atom_id res chain seq x y z
N MET A 1 -24.44 -1.40 -14.65
CA MET A 1 -23.38 -0.38 -14.46
C MET A 1 -22.83 -0.33 -13.04
N VAL A 2 -23.57 -0.78 -12.02
CA VAL A 2 -23.11 -0.86 -10.62
C VAL A 2 -21.86 -1.74 -10.43
N TYR A 3 -21.78 -2.91 -11.10
CA TYR A 3 -20.60 -3.77 -11.06
C TYR A 3 -19.32 -3.15 -11.67
N GLY A 4 -19.47 -2.21 -12.61
CA GLY A 4 -18.33 -1.50 -13.20
C GLY A 4 -17.66 -0.56 -12.19
N ILE A 5 -18.47 0.25 -11.49
CA ILE A 5 -17.99 1.18 -10.45
C ILE A 5 -17.40 0.42 -9.26
N ILE A 6 -18.04 -0.68 -8.84
CA ILE A 6 -17.50 -1.54 -7.77
C ILE A 6 -16.15 -2.15 -8.17
N GLY A 7 -15.99 -2.55 -9.44
CA GLY A 7 -14.73 -3.08 -9.97
C GLY A 7 -13.60 -2.04 -9.99
N MET A 8 -13.90 -0.79 -10.34
CA MET A 8 -12.92 0.30 -10.38
C MET A 8 -12.45 0.71 -8.97
N ILE A 9 -13.37 0.74 -8.00
CA ILE A 9 -13.01 0.98 -6.59
C ILE A 9 -12.15 -0.17 -6.05
N ASN A 10 -12.50 -1.41 -6.38
CA ASN A 10 -11.73 -2.58 -5.95
C ASN A 10 -10.33 -2.64 -6.58
N PHE A 11 -10.15 -2.15 -7.81
CA PHE A 11 -8.84 -2.04 -8.45
C PHE A 11 -7.95 -1.01 -7.75
N ALA A 12 -8.48 0.19 -7.50
CA ALA A 12 -7.74 1.24 -6.80
C ALA A 12 -7.33 0.81 -5.38
N HIS A 13 -8.24 0.14 -4.66
CA HIS A 13 -7.91 -0.39 -3.34
C HIS A 13 -6.98 -1.61 -3.42
N GLY A 14 -7.13 -2.45 -4.44
CA GLY A 14 -6.32 -3.63 -4.68
C GLY A 14 -4.86 -3.31 -4.94
N GLU A 15 -4.56 -2.25 -5.69
CA GLU A 15 -3.17 -1.81 -5.93
C GLU A 15 -2.50 -1.32 -4.64
N VAL A 16 -3.20 -0.51 -3.84
CA VAL A 16 -2.69 -0.01 -2.55
C VAL A 16 -2.50 -1.17 -1.56
N TYR A 17 -3.42 -2.13 -1.53
CA TYR A 17 -3.33 -3.30 -0.65
C TYR A 17 -2.17 -4.22 -1.03
N MET A 18 -1.97 -4.45 -2.35
CA MET A 18 -0.82 -5.22 -2.83
C MET A 18 0.49 -4.57 -2.43
N ILE A 19 0.67 -3.28 -2.72
CA ILE A 19 1.89 -2.55 -2.40
C ILE A 19 2.14 -2.55 -0.88
N GLY A 20 1.13 -2.32 -0.06
CA GLY A 20 1.25 -2.36 1.40
C GLY A 20 1.69 -3.72 1.95
N SER A 21 1.18 -4.82 1.37
CA SER A 21 1.57 -6.19 1.79
C SER A 21 3.02 -6.52 1.44
N TYR A 22 3.49 -6.14 0.24
CA TYR A 22 4.87 -6.35 -0.19
C TYR A 22 5.86 -5.55 0.67
N VAL A 23 5.51 -4.31 1.01
CA VAL A 23 6.32 -3.45 1.88
C VAL A 23 6.41 -4.04 3.29
N SER A 24 5.28 -4.46 3.86
CA SER A 24 5.25 -5.10 5.19
C SER A 24 6.12 -6.34 5.22
N PHE A 25 6.05 -7.16 4.17
CA PHE A 25 6.88 -8.36 4.03
C PHE A 25 8.37 -8.03 3.93
N MET A 26 8.76 -7.03 3.15
CA MET A 26 10.17 -6.57 3.08
C MET A 26 10.69 -6.07 4.43
N ILE A 27 9.88 -5.32 5.19
CA ILE A 27 10.27 -4.79 6.50
C ILE A 27 10.44 -5.91 7.52
N ILE A 28 9.49 -6.86 7.54
CA ILE A 28 9.57 -8.04 8.42
C ILE A 28 10.80 -8.88 8.03
N ALA A 29 11.03 -9.15 6.74
CA ALA A 29 12.21 -9.89 6.29
C ALA A 29 13.53 -9.19 6.64
N ALA A 30 13.59 -7.86 6.52
CA ALA A 30 14.75 -7.07 6.91
C ALA A 30 15.02 -7.11 8.42
N LEU A 31 13.97 -7.00 9.25
CA LEU A 31 14.10 -7.11 10.71
C LEU A 31 14.53 -8.52 11.15
N MET A 32 14.00 -9.56 10.48
CA MET A 32 14.40 -10.95 10.72
C MET A 32 15.87 -11.18 10.39
N MET A 33 16.40 -10.56 9.31
CA MET A 33 17.83 -10.62 8.99
C MET A 33 18.73 -9.89 10.02
N MET A 34 18.19 -8.94 10.78
CA MET A 34 18.88 -8.30 11.90
C MET A 34 18.77 -9.09 13.22
N GLY A 35 18.12 -10.26 13.22
CA GLY A 35 18.01 -11.14 14.39
C GLY A 35 16.95 -10.71 15.41
N ILE A 36 15.97 -9.90 15.01
CA ILE A 36 14.87 -9.44 15.88
C ILE A 36 13.65 -10.34 15.70
N ASP A 37 13.51 -11.36 16.55
CA ASP A 37 12.42 -12.35 16.52
C ASP A 37 11.24 -12.02 17.48
N THR A 38 11.11 -10.76 17.89
CA THR A 38 9.97 -10.36 18.73
C THR A 38 8.72 -10.18 17.86
N GLY A 39 7.82 -11.18 17.91
CA GLY A 39 6.64 -11.24 17.04
C GLY A 39 5.76 -9.99 17.05
N TRP A 40 5.57 -9.35 18.20
CA TRP A 40 4.79 -8.12 18.30
C TRP A 40 5.47 -6.92 17.62
N LEU A 41 6.81 -6.86 17.68
CA LEU A 41 7.60 -5.77 17.12
C LEU A 41 7.65 -5.86 15.59
N LEU A 42 7.74 -7.08 15.05
CA LEU A 42 7.70 -7.36 13.61
C LEU A 42 6.39 -6.90 12.99
N VAL A 43 5.26 -7.24 13.63
CA VAL A 43 3.93 -6.83 13.18
C VAL A 43 3.77 -5.32 13.30
N ALA A 44 4.17 -4.71 14.44
CA ALA A 44 4.09 -3.26 14.63
C ALA A 44 4.93 -2.50 13.59
N ALA A 45 6.17 -2.93 13.33
CA ALA A 45 7.05 -2.31 12.35
C ALA A 45 6.51 -2.44 10.91
N GLY A 46 6.00 -3.62 10.54
CA GLY A 46 5.34 -3.83 9.26
C GLY A 46 4.11 -2.94 9.08
N PHE A 47 3.28 -2.81 10.13
CA PHE A 47 2.07 -2.00 10.09
C PHE A 47 2.36 -0.50 9.96
N VAL A 48 3.33 0.00 10.73
CA VAL A 48 3.77 1.40 10.64
C VAL A 48 4.36 1.67 9.26
N GLY A 49 5.18 0.77 8.74
CA GLY A 49 5.72 0.87 7.38
C GLY A 49 4.64 0.91 6.31
N ALA A 50 3.64 0.02 6.40
CA ALA A 50 2.51 0.00 5.48
C ALA A 50 1.69 1.31 5.53
N ILE A 51 1.42 1.85 6.71
CA ILE A 51 0.66 3.11 6.87
C ILE A 51 1.41 4.28 6.24
N VAL A 52 2.72 4.39 6.48
CA VAL A 52 3.55 5.46 5.91
C VAL A 52 3.57 5.37 4.39
N ILE A 53 3.71 4.18 3.82
CA ILE A 53 3.73 4.02 2.36
C ILE A 53 2.33 4.22 1.76
N ALA A 54 1.28 3.68 2.36
CA ALA A 54 -0.09 3.89 1.88
C ALA A 54 -0.49 5.38 1.89
N SER A 55 -0.10 6.13 2.93
CA SER A 55 -0.34 7.58 3.00
C SER A 55 0.49 8.37 1.98
N ALA A 56 1.74 7.98 1.74
CA ALA A 56 2.59 8.57 0.70
C ALA A 56 2.06 8.30 -0.72
N TYR A 57 1.50 7.10 -0.97
CA TYR A 57 0.84 6.77 -2.22
C TYR A 57 -0.41 7.63 -2.44
N GLY A 58 -1.29 7.76 -1.43
CA GLY A 58 -2.44 8.66 -1.50
C GLY A 58 -2.06 10.12 -1.77
N TRP A 59 -0.96 10.58 -1.16
CA TRP A 59 -0.43 11.93 -1.37
C TRP A 59 0.14 12.14 -2.79
N SER A 60 0.74 11.11 -3.38
CA SER A 60 1.32 11.17 -4.72
C SER A 60 0.26 11.20 -5.82
N ILE A 61 -0.90 10.58 -5.59
CA ILE A 61 -2.02 10.56 -6.55
C ILE A 61 -2.63 11.97 -6.71
N GLU A 62 -2.68 12.76 -5.64
CA GLU A 62 -3.21 14.15 -5.66
C GLU A 62 -2.23 15.14 -6.34
N ARG A 63 -0.92 14.87 -6.33
CA ARG A 63 0.11 15.87 -6.68
C ARG A 63 0.86 15.62 -7.99
N VAL A 64 0.77 14.44 -8.60
CA VAL A 64 1.46 14.15 -9.85
C VAL A 64 0.51 14.38 -11.05
N PRO A 65 0.85 15.29 -12.00
CA PRO A 65 0.00 15.59 -13.16
C PRO A 65 -0.28 14.37 -14.07
N ILE A 66 0.62 13.39 -14.08
CA ILE A 66 0.47 12.14 -14.87
C ILE A 66 -0.69 11.27 -14.36
N ALA A 67 -1.04 11.38 -13.07
CA ALA A 67 -2.12 10.61 -12.44
C ALA A 67 -3.52 11.12 -12.83
N ARG A 68 -3.62 12.32 -13.43
CA ARG A 68 -4.87 12.85 -13.96
C ARG A 68 -5.40 12.02 -15.14
N CYS A 69 -4.52 11.36 -15.91
CA CYS A 69 -4.95 10.46 -16.99
C CYS A 69 -5.57 9.15 -16.48
N VAL A 70 -5.10 8.60 -15.35
CA VAL A 70 -5.60 7.32 -14.82
C VAL A 70 -6.91 7.51 -14.03
N THR A 71 -7.08 8.65 -13.36
CA THR A 71 -8.35 9.02 -12.72
C THR A 71 -9.45 9.46 -13.70
N LEU A 72 -9.10 9.79 -14.96
CA LEU A 72 -10.04 10.09 -16.04
C LEU A 72 -10.53 8.83 -16.80
N SER A 73 -9.89 7.68 -16.58
CA SER A 73 -10.29 6.39 -17.16
C SER A 73 -11.18 5.55 -16.24
N ALA A 74 -11.53 6.08 -15.06
CA ALA A 74 -12.53 5.51 -14.15
C ALA A 74 -13.80 6.38 -14.14
#